data_AF-A0A9E3ELD3-F1
#
_entry.id   AF-A0A9E3ELD3-F1
#
_cell.length_a   1.000
_cell.length_b   1.000
_cell.length_c   1.000
_cell.angle_alpha   90.00
_cell.angle_beta   90.00
_cell.angle_gamma   90.00
#
_symmetry.space_group_name_H-M   'P 1'
#
loop_
_entity.id
_entity.type
_entity.pdbx_description
1 polymer ?
#
loop_
_entity_poly.entity_id
_entity_poly.type
_entity_poly.pdbx_seq_one_letter_code
_entity_poly.pdbx_strand_id
1 'polypeptide(L)'
;PNQLHVPHGMAAVRAGVPMLLEKPVADDVDSALALATAAEQARVPILVGHHRRHSALIRRARDVIASGRLGQVVAVNGLCWFRKPSKDYFEGKNAWRREPGGGVVLINLIHVIDDLRNLCGDVVSVQAAESNAARGFAVEDTAAMILRFANGALGTLTISDAAAAPWSWELTSGENKAYPQTDQFCYMVAGTEGSVTVPRLDVWRHSGDGWWTPIQSERTIVPEQDPLTLQMRHFVDVVRGEAEPILNGREGTRTLETTLAVKRAAASGQAVQLA
;
A
#
# COMPACT_ATOMS: atom_id res chain seq x y z
N PRO A 1 12.50 14.65 0.69
CA PRO A 1 13.18 13.98 -0.45
C PRO A 1 13.74 12.64 0.02
N ASN A 2 13.51 11.56 -0.75
CA ASN A 2 13.83 10.20 -0.31
C ASN A 2 15.31 10.04 0.08
N GLN A 3 16.24 10.65 -0.68
CA GLN A 3 17.68 10.56 -0.42
C GLN A 3 18.09 11.10 0.96
N LEU A 4 17.26 11.96 1.57
CA LEU A 4 17.52 12.56 2.88
C LEU A 4 16.89 11.77 4.03
N HIS A 5 16.04 10.76 3.76
CA HIS A 5 15.35 10.00 4.78
C HIS A 5 16.33 9.27 5.70
N VAL A 6 17.31 8.56 5.14
CA VAL A 6 18.29 7.81 5.94
C VAL A 6 19.29 8.72 6.65
N PRO A 7 19.96 9.69 5.99
CA PRO A 7 20.90 10.58 6.69
C PRO A 7 20.24 11.35 7.86
N HIS A 8 19.03 11.87 7.66
CA HIS A 8 18.30 12.60 8.71
C HIS A 8 17.74 11.65 9.76
N GLY A 9 17.22 10.49 9.36
CA GLY A 9 16.75 9.45 10.29
C GLY A 9 17.87 9.00 11.21
N MET A 10 19.07 8.74 10.69
CA MET A 10 20.24 8.39 11.49
C MET A 10 20.65 9.52 12.45
N ALA A 11 20.47 10.79 12.06
CA ALA A 11 20.70 11.92 12.96
C ALA A 11 19.68 11.96 14.12
N ALA A 12 18.40 11.70 13.83
CA ALA A 12 17.36 11.61 14.85
C ALA A 12 17.58 10.42 15.80
N VAL A 13 18.00 9.25 15.27
CA VAL A 13 18.38 8.08 16.09
C VAL A 13 19.51 8.44 17.06
N ARG A 14 20.59 9.09 16.59
CA ARG A 14 21.71 9.52 17.45
C ARG A 14 21.28 10.52 18.53
N ALA A 15 20.25 11.32 18.24
CA ALA A 15 19.71 12.30 19.17
C ALA A 15 18.65 11.72 20.12
N GLY A 16 18.25 10.45 19.97
CA GLY A 16 17.18 9.85 20.76
C GLY A 16 15.78 10.38 20.43
N VAL A 17 15.58 10.95 19.24
CA VAL A 17 14.34 11.66 18.87
C VAL A 17 13.43 10.75 18.03
N PRO A 18 12.20 10.45 18.49
CA PRO A 18 11.22 9.71 17.68
C PRO A 18 10.91 10.44 16.37
N MET A 19 10.65 9.70 15.30
CA MET A 19 10.45 10.31 13.98
C MET A 19 9.23 9.78 13.23
N LEU A 20 8.55 10.69 12.55
CA LEU A 20 7.63 10.39 11.45
C LEU A 20 8.41 10.48 10.15
N LEU A 21 8.67 9.34 9.51
CA LEU A 21 9.48 9.23 8.30
C LEU A 21 8.56 9.00 7.10
N GLU A 22 8.51 9.95 6.17
CA GLU A 22 7.71 9.78 4.95
C GLU A 22 8.14 8.56 4.12
N LYS A 23 7.21 8.01 3.35
CA LYS A 23 7.47 6.83 2.51
C LYS A 23 8.17 7.22 1.20
N PRO A 24 9.01 6.35 0.62
CA PRO A 24 9.56 5.12 1.20
C PRO A 24 10.58 5.39 2.33
N VAL A 25 10.88 4.38 3.15
CA VAL A 25 11.87 4.49 4.24
C VAL A 25 13.26 4.91 3.73
N ALA A 26 13.66 4.39 2.57
CA ALA A 26 14.89 4.72 1.86
C ALA A 26 14.74 4.46 0.36
N ASP A 27 15.80 4.70 -0.41
CA ASP A 27 15.85 4.37 -1.84
C ASP A 27 16.19 2.88 -2.10
N ASP A 28 16.76 2.20 -1.10
CA ASP A 28 17.13 0.78 -1.16
C ASP A 28 16.85 0.05 0.17
N VAL A 29 16.77 -1.28 0.10
CA VAL A 29 16.38 -2.13 1.24
C VAL A 29 17.45 -2.16 2.32
N ASP A 30 18.73 -2.19 1.95
CA ASP A 30 19.83 -2.31 2.90
C ASP A 30 19.93 -1.05 3.78
N SER A 31 19.83 0.12 3.17
CA SER A 31 19.80 1.40 3.86
C SER A 31 18.56 1.55 4.76
N ALA A 32 17.39 1.08 4.30
CA ALA A 32 16.17 1.07 5.12
C ALA A 32 16.31 0.13 6.33
N LEU A 33 16.89 -1.05 6.13
CA LEU A 33 17.14 -2.03 7.19
C LEU A 33 18.18 -1.52 8.19
N ALA A 34 19.23 -0.86 7.73
CA ALA A 34 20.25 -0.24 8.57
C ALA A 34 19.62 0.83 9.49
N LEU A 35 18.78 1.71 8.94
CA LEU A 35 18.07 2.72 9.74
C LEU A 35 17.13 2.08 10.75
N ALA A 36 16.29 1.13 10.32
CA ALA A 36 15.35 0.44 11.21
C ALA A 36 16.07 -0.27 12.37
N THR A 37 17.17 -0.96 12.06
CA THR A 37 17.97 -1.67 13.06
C THR A 37 18.66 -0.72 14.04
N ALA A 38 19.22 0.39 13.55
CA ALA A 38 19.84 1.41 14.42
C ALA A 38 18.80 2.04 15.36
N ALA A 39 17.60 2.32 14.87
CA ALA A 39 16.52 2.89 15.65
C ALA A 39 16.02 1.92 16.74
N GLU A 40 15.85 0.63 16.42
CA GLU A 40 15.48 -0.40 17.40
C GLU A 40 16.54 -0.57 18.49
N GLN A 41 17.83 -0.61 18.12
CA GLN A 41 18.94 -0.71 19.08
C GLN A 41 18.98 0.50 20.02
N ALA A 42 18.70 1.70 19.49
CA ALA A 42 18.63 2.93 20.27
C ALA A 42 17.28 3.13 21.00
N ARG A 43 16.30 2.24 20.80
CA ARG A 43 14.92 2.37 21.28
C ARG A 43 14.27 3.70 20.87
N VAL A 44 14.55 4.14 19.65
CA VAL A 44 13.96 5.34 19.05
C VAL A 44 12.82 4.92 18.12
N PRO A 45 11.56 5.28 18.41
CA PRO A 45 10.44 4.92 17.54
C PRO A 45 10.55 5.58 16.17
N ILE A 46 10.31 4.78 15.12
CA ILE A 46 10.06 5.26 13.76
C ILE A 46 8.61 4.94 13.43
N LEU A 47 7.81 5.96 13.09
CA LEU A 47 6.53 5.81 12.43
C LEU A 47 6.70 6.13 10.93
N VAL A 48 6.37 5.19 10.06
CA VAL A 48 6.48 5.38 8.61
C VAL A 48 5.19 6.01 8.06
N GLY A 49 5.33 6.99 7.16
CA GLY A 49 4.31 7.87 6.59
C GLY A 49 3.26 7.22 5.66
N HIS A 50 2.87 5.96 5.89
CA HIS A 50 1.75 5.34 5.18
C HIS A 50 0.41 5.71 5.85
N HIS A 51 -0.11 6.90 5.53
CA HIS A 51 -1.35 7.41 6.12
C HIS A 51 -2.55 6.46 5.96
N ARG A 52 -2.63 5.65 4.88
CA ARG A 52 -3.71 4.67 4.68
C ARG A 52 -3.80 3.61 5.78
N ARG A 53 -2.71 3.31 6.51
CA ARG A 53 -2.73 2.44 7.70
C ARG A 53 -3.60 3.01 8.83
N HIS A 54 -3.81 4.33 8.85
CA HIS A 54 -4.66 5.02 9.82
C HIS A 54 -6.11 5.19 9.34
N SER A 55 -6.41 4.79 8.10
CA SER A 55 -7.77 4.80 7.54
C SER A 55 -8.72 3.94 8.37
N ALA A 56 -9.88 4.50 8.68
CA ALA A 56 -10.96 3.75 9.31
C ALA A 56 -11.54 2.67 8.36
N LEU A 57 -11.46 2.88 7.04
CA LEU A 57 -11.91 1.94 6.02
C LEU A 57 -10.97 0.73 5.95
N ILE A 58 -9.65 0.95 5.91
CA ILE A 58 -8.65 -0.13 5.99
C ILE A 58 -8.77 -0.89 7.31
N ARG A 59 -8.89 -0.17 8.44
CA ARG A 59 -9.08 -0.79 9.75
C ARG A 59 -10.30 -1.71 9.76
N ARG A 60 -11.44 -1.24 9.25
CA ARG A 60 -12.67 -2.03 9.19
C ARG A 60 -12.54 -3.24 8.26
N ALA A 61 -11.90 -3.10 7.11
CA ALA A 61 -11.63 -4.23 6.22
C ALA A 61 -10.77 -5.29 6.91
N ARG A 62 -9.72 -4.87 7.62
CA ARG A 62 -8.88 -5.77 8.42
C ARG A 62 -9.68 -6.45 9.53
N ASP A 63 -10.55 -5.74 10.24
CA ASP A 63 -11.38 -6.32 11.29
C ASP A 63 -12.34 -7.39 10.71
N VAL A 64 -12.90 -7.16 9.51
CA VAL A 64 -13.71 -8.17 8.79
C VAL A 64 -12.88 -9.41 8.47
N ILE A 65 -11.67 -9.25 7.93
CA ILE A 65 -10.79 -10.37 7.59
C ILE A 65 -10.38 -11.13 8.87
N ALA A 66 -9.92 -10.41 9.90
CA ALA A 66 -9.44 -10.98 11.16
C ALA A 66 -10.54 -11.67 11.97
N SER A 67 -11.80 -11.27 11.81
CA SER A 67 -12.94 -11.92 12.47
C SER A 67 -13.22 -13.34 11.97
N GLY A 68 -12.52 -13.82 10.94
CA GLY A 68 -12.72 -15.15 10.35
C GLY A 68 -13.96 -15.24 9.46
N ARG A 69 -14.69 -14.15 9.26
CA ARG A 69 -15.91 -14.10 8.45
C ARG A 69 -15.73 -14.51 6.99
N LEU A 70 -14.51 -14.42 6.47
CA LEU A 70 -14.18 -14.84 5.10
C LEU A 70 -13.60 -16.26 5.04
N GLY A 71 -13.42 -16.93 6.18
CA GLY A 71 -12.64 -18.16 6.27
C GLY A 71 -11.15 -17.91 5.98
N GLN A 72 -10.50 -18.86 5.31
CA GLN A 72 -9.11 -18.69 4.88
C GLN A 72 -9.07 -17.78 3.65
N VAL A 73 -8.27 -16.71 3.69
CA VAL A 73 -8.02 -15.86 2.51
C VAL A 73 -7.30 -16.69 1.43
N VAL A 74 -7.84 -16.70 0.21
CA VAL A 74 -7.29 -17.48 -0.92
C VAL A 74 -6.87 -16.61 -2.10
N ALA A 75 -7.53 -15.46 -2.29
CA ALA A 75 -7.26 -14.59 -3.42
C ALA A 75 -7.44 -13.11 -3.07
N VAL A 76 -6.64 -12.26 -3.71
CA VAL A 76 -6.84 -10.81 -3.70
C VAL A 76 -6.67 -10.23 -5.10
N ASN A 77 -7.55 -9.32 -5.48
CA ASN A 77 -7.38 -8.49 -6.67
C ASN A 77 -7.28 -7.03 -6.25
N GLY A 78 -6.21 -6.36 -6.69
CA GLY A 78 -5.99 -4.95 -6.47
C GLY A 78 -5.95 -4.17 -7.77
N LEU A 79 -6.59 -3.01 -7.77
CA LEU A 79 -6.60 -2.06 -8.88
C LEU A 79 -6.11 -0.71 -8.37
N CYS A 80 -5.29 -0.06 -9.18
CA CYS A 80 -4.88 1.32 -8.96
C CYS A 80 -4.84 2.03 -10.30
N TRP A 81 -6.02 2.29 -10.85
CA TRP A 81 -6.16 2.97 -12.13
C TRP A 81 -6.73 4.36 -11.91
N PHE A 82 -6.01 5.33 -12.43
CA PHE A 82 -6.42 6.72 -12.53
C PHE A 82 -5.63 7.37 -13.66
N ARG A 83 -6.12 8.48 -14.21
CA ARG A 83 -5.39 9.23 -15.22
C ARG A 83 -4.81 10.49 -14.59
N LYS A 84 -3.48 10.56 -14.50
CA LYS A 84 -2.79 11.80 -14.10
C LYS A 84 -2.91 12.86 -15.20
N PRO A 85 -3.10 14.15 -14.84
CA PRO A 85 -3.16 15.23 -15.82
C PRO A 85 -1.79 15.45 -16.47
N SER A 86 -1.74 15.59 -17.79
CA SER A 86 -0.46 15.61 -18.52
C SER A 86 0.38 16.87 -18.26
N LYS A 87 -0.22 18.06 -18.29
CA LYS A 87 0.50 19.34 -18.32
C LYS A 87 1.22 19.62 -17.00
N ASP A 88 0.46 19.86 -15.92
CA ASP A 88 1.07 20.33 -14.66
C ASP A 88 1.80 19.24 -13.87
N TYR A 89 1.47 17.97 -14.08
CA TYR A 89 2.05 16.87 -13.31
C TYR A 89 3.40 16.41 -13.85
N PHE A 90 3.65 16.54 -15.15
CA PHE A 90 4.87 16.03 -15.77
C PHE A 90 5.76 17.14 -16.35
N GLU A 91 5.38 18.42 -16.32
CA GLU A 91 6.18 19.52 -16.91
C GLU A 91 6.80 20.44 -15.85
N GLY A 92 7.70 21.33 -16.29
CA GLY A 92 8.32 22.35 -15.44
C GLY A 92 9.04 21.76 -14.23
N LYS A 93 8.74 22.28 -13.04
CA LYS A 93 9.32 21.81 -11.76
C LYS A 93 8.99 20.34 -11.44
N ASN A 94 8.03 19.74 -12.15
CA ASN A 94 7.59 18.36 -11.95
C ASN A 94 8.15 17.39 -13.01
N ALA A 95 9.02 17.86 -13.92
CA ALA A 95 9.60 17.05 -15.00
C ALA A 95 10.38 15.82 -14.51
N TRP A 96 10.89 15.86 -13.27
CA TRP A 96 11.53 14.71 -12.62
C TRP A 96 10.65 13.45 -12.59
N ARG A 97 9.32 13.58 -12.69
CA ARG A 97 8.39 12.44 -12.76
C ARG A 97 8.45 11.65 -14.07
N ARG A 98 9.21 12.12 -15.06
CA ARG A 98 9.49 11.40 -16.31
C ARG A 98 10.78 10.57 -16.22
N GLU A 99 11.56 10.79 -15.17
CA GLU A 99 12.92 10.26 -14.98
C GLU A 99 12.93 9.14 -13.93
N PRO A 100 13.96 8.28 -13.89
CA PRO A 100 14.08 7.20 -12.91
C PRO A 100 13.79 7.66 -11.47
N GLY A 101 12.93 6.92 -10.76
CA GLY A 101 12.39 7.31 -9.45
C GLY A 101 11.02 8.00 -9.51
N GLY A 102 10.60 8.47 -10.69
CA GLY A 102 9.35 9.18 -10.93
C GLY A 102 8.16 8.34 -11.38
N GLY A 103 8.36 7.04 -11.64
CA GLY A 103 7.35 6.13 -12.17
C GLY A 103 6.24 5.77 -11.17
N VAL A 104 5.12 5.27 -11.71
CA VAL A 104 3.92 4.99 -10.90
C VAL A 104 4.15 3.91 -9.84
N VAL A 105 5.12 3.01 -10.04
CA VAL A 105 5.47 1.96 -9.06
C VAL A 105 5.98 2.58 -7.76
N LEU A 106 7.00 3.43 -7.82
CA LEU A 106 7.59 4.00 -6.61
C LEU A 106 6.70 5.08 -5.96
N ILE A 107 5.93 5.81 -6.78
CA ILE A 107 5.09 6.90 -6.27
C ILE A 107 3.80 6.37 -5.61
N ASN A 108 3.07 5.49 -6.32
CA ASN A 108 1.72 5.10 -5.98
C ASN A 108 1.59 3.63 -5.56
N LEU A 109 2.27 2.69 -6.27
CA LEU A 109 2.12 1.25 -6.00
C LEU A 109 2.56 0.90 -4.58
N ILE A 110 3.57 1.57 -4.03
CA ILE A 110 4.04 1.33 -2.66
C ILE A 110 2.91 1.42 -1.62
N HIS A 111 1.93 2.32 -1.80
CA HIS A 111 0.77 2.40 -0.90
C HIS A 111 -0.15 1.19 -1.06
N VAL A 112 -0.34 0.72 -2.29
CA VAL A 112 -1.18 -0.45 -2.56
C VAL A 112 -0.54 -1.72 -2.04
N ILE A 113 0.78 -1.88 -2.22
CA ILE A 113 1.54 -3.00 -1.64
C ILE A 113 1.40 -3.00 -0.12
N ASP A 114 1.52 -1.83 0.52
CA ASP A 114 1.31 -1.70 1.96
C ASP A 114 -0.12 -2.07 2.39
N ASP A 115 -1.14 -1.58 1.68
CA ASP A 115 -2.55 -1.90 1.93
C ASP A 115 -2.79 -3.42 1.82
N LEU A 116 -2.30 -4.06 0.76
CA LEU A 116 -2.47 -5.49 0.54
C LEU A 116 -1.69 -6.32 1.57
N ARG A 117 -0.48 -5.92 1.96
CA ARG A 117 0.25 -6.56 3.05
C ARG A 117 -0.50 -6.46 4.38
N ASN A 118 -1.09 -5.30 4.66
CA ASN A 118 -1.90 -5.09 5.87
C ASN A 118 -3.14 -5.99 5.93
N LEU A 119 -3.77 -6.23 4.78
CA LEU A 119 -5.03 -6.98 4.70
C LEU A 119 -4.80 -8.48 4.57
N CYS A 120 -3.78 -8.91 3.82
CA CYS A 120 -3.60 -10.30 3.39
C CYS A 120 -2.35 -10.97 3.96
N GLY A 121 -1.47 -10.24 4.65
CA GLY A 121 -0.23 -10.75 5.24
C GLY A 121 0.99 -10.48 4.36
N ASP A 122 2.13 -11.07 4.74
CA ASP A 122 3.40 -10.84 4.04
C ASP A 122 3.43 -11.50 2.66
N VAL A 123 4.02 -10.79 1.69
CA VAL A 123 4.27 -11.29 0.33
C VAL A 123 5.61 -12.01 0.35
N VAL A 124 5.68 -13.20 -0.24
CA VAL A 124 6.89 -14.04 -0.33
C VAL A 124 7.41 -14.15 -1.76
N SER A 125 6.60 -13.83 -2.77
CA SER A 125 7.07 -13.82 -4.16
C SER A 125 6.29 -12.85 -5.05
N VAL A 126 6.98 -12.27 -6.03
CA VAL A 126 6.43 -11.32 -7.00
C VAL A 126 6.87 -11.71 -8.42
N GLN A 127 5.94 -11.77 -9.36
CA GLN A 127 6.23 -11.74 -10.80
C GLN A 127 5.53 -10.54 -11.42
N ALA A 128 6.19 -9.78 -12.30
CA ALA A 128 5.66 -8.52 -12.81
C ALA A 128 6.05 -8.24 -14.26
N ALA A 129 5.32 -7.30 -14.86
CA ALA A 129 5.63 -6.68 -16.13
C ALA A 129 5.31 -5.17 -16.06
N GLU A 130 6.09 -4.38 -16.77
CA GLU A 130 5.96 -2.92 -16.83
C GLU A 130 5.85 -2.43 -18.27
N SER A 131 5.17 -1.30 -18.44
CA SER A 131 5.04 -0.60 -19.71
C SER A 131 5.07 0.90 -19.50
N ASN A 132 5.69 1.59 -20.45
CA ASN A 132 5.65 3.05 -20.61
C ASN A 132 4.99 3.44 -21.93
N ALA A 133 4.30 2.51 -22.60
CA ALA A 133 3.86 2.69 -23.98
C ALA A 133 2.81 3.80 -24.16
N ALA A 134 2.08 4.17 -23.12
CA ALA A 134 1.06 5.22 -23.23
C ALA A 134 1.67 6.63 -23.24
N ARG A 135 2.82 6.84 -22.58
CA ARG A 135 3.48 8.15 -22.51
C ARG A 135 4.87 8.25 -23.15
N GLY A 136 5.59 7.14 -23.26
CA GLY A 136 6.94 7.08 -23.83
C GLY A 136 8.02 7.74 -22.97
N PHE A 137 7.79 7.94 -21.67
CA PHE A 137 8.81 8.47 -20.74
C PHE A 137 9.83 7.39 -20.35
N ALA A 138 10.91 7.79 -19.67
CA ALA A 138 11.95 6.87 -19.19
C ALA A 138 11.49 5.97 -18.02
N VAL A 139 10.24 6.13 -17.56
CA VAL A 139 9.62 5.39 -16.47
C VAL A 139 8.30 4.77 -16.89
N GLU A 140 7.89 3.74 -16.16
CA GLU A 140 6.63 3.04 -16.37
C GLU A 140 5.41 3.92 -16.05
N ASP A 141 4.39 3.85 -16.91
CA ASP A 141 3.05 4.39 -16.67
C ASP A 141 2.05 3.32 -16.23
N THR A 142 2.40 2.04 -16.46
CA THR A 142 1.56 0.89 -16.20
C THR A 142 2.40 -0.29 -15.74
N ALA A 143 1.94 -1.00 -14.72
CA ALA A 143 2.54 -2.24 -14.26
C ALA A 143 1.47 -3.26 -13.87
N ALA A 144 1.73 -4.53 -14.13
CA ALA A 144 0.90 -5.65 -13.72
C ALA A 144 1.74 -6.69 -12.99
N MET A 145 1.21 -7.31 -11.94
CA MET A 145 1.93 -8.27 -11.12
C MET A 145 1.04 -9.35 -10.51
N ILE A 146 1.68 -10.50 -10.26
CA ILE A 146 1.16 -11.60 -9.45
C ILE A 146 1.96 -11.62 -8.16
N LEU A 147 1.26 -11.69 -7.03
CA LEU A 147 1.83 -11.76 -5.68
C LEU A 147 1.51 -13.13 -5.07
N ARG A 148 2.46 -13.72 -4.36
CA ARG A 148 2.22 -14.87 -3.48
C ARG A 148 2.38 -14.44 -2.04
N PHE A 149 1.38 -14.71 -1.21
CA PHE A 149 1.42 -14.41 0.21
C PHE A 149 1.93 -15.61 1.01
N ALA A 150 2.50 -15.37 2.19
CA ALA A 150 3.04 -16.39 3.08
C ALA A 150 1.97 -17.41 3.54
N ASN A 151 0.71 -16.98 3.62
CA ASN A 151 -0.43 -17.84 3.96
C ASN A 151 -0.95 -18.69 2.77
N GLY A 152 -0.28 -18.63 1.61
CA GLY A 152 -0.64 -19.37 0.40
C GLY A 152 -1.61 -18.63 -0.53
N ALA A 153 -2.18 -17.50 -0.13
CA ALA A 153 -3.08 -16.72 -0.99
C ALA A 153 -2.34 -16.18 -2.23
N LEU A 154 -3.08 -15.99 -3.33
CA LEU A 154 -2.58 -15.38 -4.55
C LEU A 154 -3.18 -13.99 -4.77
N GLY A 155 -2.32 -13.04 -5.11
CA GLY A 155 -2.70 -11.68 -5.44
C GLY A 155 -2.51 -11.39 -6.93
N THR A 156 -3.40 -10.61 -7.50
CA THR A 156 -3.18 -9.93 -8.78
C THR A 156 -3.34 -8.43 -8.58
N LEU A 157 -2.44 -7.65 -9.15
CA LEU A 157 -2.47 -6.19 -9.02
C LEU A 157 -2.08 -5.54 -10.34
N THR A 158 -2.90 -4.60 -10.79
CA THR A 158 -2.54 -3.72 -11.91
C THR A 158 -2.63 -2.27 -11.49
N ILE A 159 -1.57 -1.53 -11.78
CA ILE A 159 -1.50 -0.08 -11.58
C ILE A 159 -1.29 0.61 -12.92
N SER A 160 -1.98 1.71 -13.14
CA SER A 160 -1.75 2.57 -14.30
C SER A 160 -2.14 3.99 -13.93
N ASP A 161 -1.19 4.91 -14.08
CA ASP A 161 -1.49 6.34 -13.99
C ASP A 161 -1.93 6.93 -15.34
N ALA A 162 -2.00 6.13 -16.40
CA ALA A 162 -2.50 6.48 -17.73
C ALA A 162 -3.97 6.05 -17.98
N ALA A 163 -4.53 5.20 -17.12
CA ALA A 163 -5.87 4.64 -17.30
C ALA A 163 -6.98 5.54 -16.75
N ALA A 164 -7.90 5.99 -17.62
CA ALA A 164 -9.07 6.75 -17.21
C ALA A 164 -10.13 5.83 -16.56
N ALA A 165 -9.96 5.54 -15.28
CA ALA A 165 -10.85 4.66 -14.52
C ALA A 165 -11.01 5.14 -13.06
N PRO A 166 -12.07 4.70 -12.36
CA PRO A 166 -12.32 5.08 -10.98
C PRO A 166 -11.67 4.15 -9.95
N TRP A 167 -11.13 2.99 -10.36
CA TRP A 167 -10.68 1.92 -9.44
C TRP A 167 -9.29 2.19 -8.86
N SER A 168 -9.24 3.17 -7.96
CA SER A 168 -8.07 3.53 -7.16
C SER A 168 -8.48 4.02 -5.79
N TRP A 169 -7.60 3.96 -4.79
CA TRP A 169 -7.89 4.48 -3.45
C TRP A 169 -8.27 5.97 -3.50
N GLU A 170 -7.57 6.74 -4.32
CA GLU A 170 -7.77 8.18 -4.51
C GLU A 170 -9.21 8.52 -4.94
N LEU A 171 -9.80 7.75 -5.86
CA LEU A 171 -11.13 8.01 -6.41
C LEU A 171 -12.26 7.23 -5.73
N THR A 172 -11.95 6.35 -4.77
CA THR A 172 -12.97 5.49 -4.12
C THR A 172 -13.13 5.76 -2.63
N SER A 173 -12.05 6.08 -1.92
CA SER A 173 -12.06 6.18 -0.45
C SER A 173 -12.78 7.42 0.07
N GLY A 174 -12.74 8.53 -0.67
CA GLY A 174 -13.27 9.82 -0.21
C GLY A 174 -12.45 10.51 0.88
N GLU A 175 -11.27 9.98 1.22
CA GLU A 175 -10.42 10.48 2.32
C GLU A 175 -9.68 11.77 1.96
N ASN A 176 -9.43 12.02 0.68
CA ASN A 176 -8.88 13.29 0.20
C ASN A 176 -9.91 14.02 -0.67
N LYS A 177 -10.43 15.14 -0.16
CA LYS A 177 -11.49 15.94 -0.80
C LYS A 177 -11.07 16.64 -2.09
N ALA A 178 -9.78 16.66 -2.42
CA ALA A 178 -9.32 17.15 -3.72
C ALA A 178 -9.71 16.20 -4.87
N TYR A 179 -10.02 14.93 -4.58
CA TYR A 179 -10.45 13.97 -5.58
C TYR A 179 -11.97 13.88 -5.68
N PRO A 180 -12.54 13.81 -6.89
CA PRO A 180 -13.96 13.56 -7.08
C PRO A 180 -14.26 12.09 -6.77
N GLN A 181 -14.73 11.81 -5.56
CA GLN A 181 -15.04 10.46 -5.11
C GLN A 181 -16.13 9.80 -5.98
N THR A 182 -15.97 8.50 -6.21
CA THR A 182 -16.93 7.62 -6.86
C THR A 182 -17.31 6.48 -5.90
N ASP A 183 -18.55 5.99 -5.98
CA ASP A 183 -18.98 4.81 -5.21
C ASP A 183 -18.50 3.53 -5.92
N GLN A 184 -17.20 3.28 -5.89
CA GLN A 184 -16.55 2.10 -6.47
C GLN A 184 -15.58 1.49 -5.43
N PHE A 185 -15.03 0.31 -5.74
CA PHE A 185 -13.99 -0.33 -4.94
C PHE A 185 -12.70 -0.44 -5.75
N CYS A 186 -11.57 -0.59 -5.07
CA CYS A 186 -10.27 -0.82 -5.73
C CYS A 186 -9.63 -2.15 -5.31
N TYR A 187 -10.03 -2.73 -4.18
CA TYR A 187 -9.55 -4.05 -3.74
C TYR A 187 -10.70 -5.03 -3.54
N MET A 188 -10.46 -6.29 -3.85
CA MET A 188 -11.33 -7.43 -3.59
C MET A 188 -10.52 -8.50 -2.87
N VAL A 189 -10.88 -8.83 -1.62
CA VAL A 189 -10.27 -9.92 -0.87
C VAL A 189 -11.28 -11.05 -0.77
N ALA A 190 -10.90 -12.24 -1.24
CA ALA A 190 -11.74 -13.43 -1.24
C ALA A 190 -11.11 -14.51 -0.36
N GLY A 191 -11.95 -15.10 0.49
CA GLY A 191 -11.64 -16.29 1.27
C GLY A 191 -12.60 -17.43 1.01
N THR A 192 -12.40 -18.54 1.70
CA THR A 192 -13.18 -19.79 1.51
C THR A 192 -14.66 -19.67 1.85
N GLU A 193 -15.06 -18.70 2.68
CA GLU A 193 -16.45 -18.54 3.14
C GLU A 193 -17.08 -17.20 2.76
N GLY A 194 -16.32 -16.30 2.14
CA GLY A 194 -16.81 -14.99 1.79
C GLY A 194 -15.77 -14.08 1.14
N SER A 195 -16.19 -12.86 0.81
CA SER A 195 -15.30 -11.82 0.29
C SER A 195 -15.63 -10.45 0.85
N VAL A 196 -14.69 -9.51 0.74
CA VAL A 196 -14.90 -8.10 1.06
C VAL A 196 -14.32 -7.21 -0.03
N THR A 197 -15.06 -6.18 -0.43
CA THR A 197 -14.54 -5.11 -1.28
C THR A 197 -14.04 -3.94 -0.44
N VAL A 198 -12.98 -3.25 -0.88
CA VAL A 198 -12.40 -2.11 -0.18
C VAL A 198 -12.24 -0.95 -1.17
N PRO A 199 -12.65 0.29 -0.84
CA PRO A 199 -13.15 0.76 0.46
C PRO A 199 -14.68 0.66 0.68
N ARG A 200 -15.45 0.09 -0.26
CA ARG A 200 -16.92 -0.01 -0.11
C ARG A 200 -17.39 -0.86 1.08
N LEU A 201 -16.57 -1.80 1.54
CA LEU A 201 -16.88 -2.71 2.64
C LEU A 201 -18.15 -3.52 2.39
N ASP A 202 -18.40 -3.87 1.13
CA ASP A 202 -19.42 -4.87 0.77
C ASP A 202 -18.85 -6.24 1.13
N VAL A 203 -19.43 -6.89 2.13
CA VAL A 203 -19.06 -8.23 2.61
C VAL A 203 -20.04 -9.24 2.08
N TRP A 204 -19.56 -10.22 1.33
CA TRP A 204 -20.35 -11.28 0.73
C TRP A 204 -20.10 -12.60 1.45
N ARG A 205 -21.15 -13.38 1.75
CA ARG A 205 -21.05 -14.71 2.36
C ARG A 205 -22.10 -15.67 1.83
N HIS A 206 -21.76 -16.95 1.77
CA HIS A 206 -22.75 -18.00 1.55
C HIS A 206 -23.51 -18.29 2.84
N SER A 207 -24.81 -18.55 2.73
CA SER A 207 -25.63 -19.05 3.84
C SER A 207 -25.62 -20.58 3.96
N GLY A 208 -24.82 -21.27 3.14
CA GLY A 208 -24.76 -22.73 3.03
C GLY A 208 -23.55 -23.18 2.20
N ASP A 209 -23.52 -24.46 1.82
CA ASP A 209 -22.33 -25.11 1.26
C ASP A 209 -22.23 -24.92 -0.28
N GLY A 210 -21.74 -23.75 -0.70
CA GLY A 210 -21.22 -23.52 -2.05
C GLY A 210 -22.18 -22.89 -3.07
N TRP A 211 -21.83 -23.02 -4.36
CA TRP A 211 -22.32 -22.18 -5.47
C TRP A 211 -23.83 -22.26 -5.75
N TRP A 212 -24.52 -23.29 -5.28
CA TRP A 212 -25.96 -23.42 -5.39
C TRP A 212 -26.73 -22.65 -4.32
N THR A 213 -26.06 -22.25 -3.25
CA THR A 213 -26.66 -21.44 -2.18
C THR A 213 -26.49 -19.95 -2.50
N PRO A 214 -27.57 -19.15 -2.49
CA PRO A 214 -27.48 -17.71 -2.71
C PRO A 214 -26.43 -17.05 -1.81
N ILE A 215 -25.60 -16.20 -2.42
CA ILE A 215 -24.66 -15.37 -1.69
C ILE A 215 -25.38 -14.11 -1.21
N GLN A 216 -25.13 -13.71 0.03
CA GLN A 216 -25.73 -12.52 0.64
C GLN A 216 -24.66 -11.46 0.85
N SER A 217 -25.03 -10.19 0.65
CA SER A 217 -24.15 -9.05 0.90
C SER A 217 -24.66 -8.19 2.05
N GLU A 218 -23.74 -7.69 2.86
CA GLU A 218 -23.97 -6.56 3.74
C GLU A 218 -22.92 -5.49 3.51
N ARG A 219 -23.28 -4.22 3.74
CA ARG A 219 -22.34 -3.11 3.71
C ARG A 219 -22.21 -2.51 5.09
N THR A 220 -20.98 -2.28 5.53
CA THR A 220 -20.74 -1.40 6.67
C THR A 220 -20.43 0.01 6.22
N ILE A 221 -21.18 0.99 6.74
CA ILE A 221 -20.83 2.41 6.62
C ILE A 221 -19.89 2.79 7.76
N VAL A 222 -18.75 3.37 7.41
CA VAL A 222 -17.77 3.88 8.38
C VAL A 222 -17.83 5.41 8.35
N PRO A 223 -17.98 6.08 9.50
CA PRO A 223 -17.92 7.54 9.56
C PRO A 223 -16.60 8.06 9.00
N GLU A 224 -16.70 9.14 8.24
CA GLU A 224 -15.55 9.78 7.64
C GLU A 224 -14.54 10.27 8.69
N GLN A 225 -13.26 9.99 8.46
CA GLN A 225 -12.15 10.45 9.27
C GLN A 225 -10.97 10.79 8.36
N ASP A 226 -10.22 11.84 8.70
CA ASP A 226 -9.01 12.20 7.98
C ASP A 226 -7.83 11.33 8.46
N PRO A 227 -7.30 10.42 7.62
CA PRO A 227 -6.20 9.53 7.99
C PRO A 227 -4.90 10.29 8.31
N LEU A 228 -4.67 11.48 7.73
CA LEU A 228 -3.48 12.28 8.03
C LEU A 228 -3.56 12.86 9.45
N THR A 229 -4.72 13.43 9.83
CA THR A 229 -4.96 13.85 11.21
C THR A 229 -4.82 12.69 12.19
N LEU A 230 -5.34 11.50 11.86
CA LEU A 230 -5.21 10.30 12.70
C LEU A 230 -3.75 9.84 12.82
N GLN A 231 -2.96 9.90 11.75
CA GLN A 231 -1.54 9.60 11.78
C GLN A 231 -0.77 10.56 12.68
N MET A 232 -1.06 11.86 12.60
CA MET A 232 -0.40 12.86 13.46
C MET A 232 -0.74 12.67 14.93
N ARG A 233 -2.00 12.35 15.26
CA ARG A 233 -2.40 12.02 16.64
C ARG A 233 -1.68 10.77 17.13
N HIS A 234 -1.69 9.70 16.34
CA HIS A 234 -0.95 8.47 16.66
C HIS A 234 0.54 8.74 16.88
N PHE A 235 1.15 9.60 16.07
CA PHE A 235 2.56 9.97 16.24
C PHE A 235 2.81 10.70 17.56
N VAL A 236 1.90 11.56 18.00
CA VAL A 236 1.99 12.21 19.33
C VAL A 236 1.94 11.16 20.43
N ASP A 237 1.05 10.18 20.33
CA ASP A 237 0.94 9.09 21.32
C ASP A 237 2.22 8.23 21.34
N VAL A 238 2.81 7.96 20.17
CA VAL A 238 4.13 7.30 20.05
C VAL A 238 5.25 8.09 20.72
N VAL A 239 5.29 9.41 20.52
CA VAL A 239 6.29 10.29 21.16
C VAL A 239 6.14 10.30 22.67
N ARG A 240 4.92 10.16 23.20
CA ARG A 240 4.63 10.07 24.64
C ARG A 240 4.90 8.69 25.24
N GLY A 241 5.14 7.67 24.42
CA GLY A 241 5.25 6.28 24.86
C GLY A 241 3.90 5.65 25.23
N GLU A 242 2.79 6.22 24.73
CA GLU A 242 1.43 5.75 24.98
C GLU A 242 0.98 4.71 23.91
N ALA A 243 1.69 4.63 22.79
CA ALA A 243 1.43 3.68 21.72
C ALA A 243 2.71 3.26 20.97
N GLU A 244 2.68 2.05 20.40
CA GLU A 244 3.70 1.62 19.44
C GLU A 244 3.39 2.14 18.02
N PRO A 245 4.40 2.35 17.15
CA PRO A 245 4.15 2.75 15.77
C PRO A 245 3.31 1.71 15.01
N ILE A 246 2.16 2.13 14.45
CA ILE A 246 1.30 1.24 13.64
C ILE A 246 2.06 0.65 12.44
N LEU A 247 2.94 1.45 11.84
CA LEU A 247 3.87 0.99 10.82
C LEU A 247 5.28 1.45 11.21
N ASN A 248 6.06 0.53 11.77
CA ASN A 248 7.44 0.83 12.17
C ASN A 248 8.42 0.80 10.99
N GLY A 249 9.67 1.18 11.24
CA GLY A 249 10.73 1.20 10.21
C GLY A 249 10.92 -0.16 9.53
N ARG A 250 10.87 -1.27 10.28
CA ARG A 250 11.07 -2.63 9.75
C ARG A 250 9.92 -3.08 8.85
N GLU A 251 8.68 -2.80 9.25
CA GLU A 251 7.51 -3.07 8.41
C GLU A 251 7.46 -2.18 7.16
N GLY A 252 7.89 -0.93 7.28
CA GLY A 252 8.10 -0.05 6.12
C GLY A 252 9.17 -0.58 5.17
N THR A 253 10.26 -1.15 5.68
CA THR A 253 11.31 -1.80 4.87
C THR A 253 10.77 -3.00 4.10
N ARG A 254 9.91 -3.84 4.68
CA ARG A 254 9.27 -4.96 3.97
C ARG A 254 8.33 -4.50 2.85
N THR A 255 7.61 -3.38 3.06
CA THR A 255 6.80 -2.74 2.01
C THR A 255 7.70 -2.25 0.87
N LEU A 256 8.83 -1.61 1.20
CA LEU A 256 9.81 -1.17 0.22
C LEU A 256 10.41 -2.35 -0.55
N GLU A 257 10.81 -3.41 0.12
CA GLU A 257 11.39 -4.62 -0.49
C GLU A 257 10.44 -5.26 -1.51
N THR A 258 9.17 -5.43 -1.12
CA THR A 258 8.13 -5.94 -2.01
C THR A 258 7.93 -5.01 -3.22
N THR A 259 7.94 -3.70 -3.01
CA THR A 259 7.79 -2.71 -4.09
C THR A 259 8.98 -2.76 -5.07
N LEU A 260 10.21 -2.84 -4.56
CA LEU A 260 11.41 -2.97 -5.38
C LEU A 260 11.51 -4.35 -6.06
N ALA A 261 10.89 -5.39 -5.49
CA ALA A 261 10.79 -6.69 -6.15
C ALA A 261 9.94 -6.64 -7.42
N VAL A 262 8.94 -5.76 -7.52
CA VAL A 262 8.18 -5.53 -8.76
C VAL A 262 9.11 -5.09 -9.89
N LYS A 263 9.97 -4.09 -9.63
CA LYS A 263 10.97 -3.60 -10.61
C LYS A 263 11.93 -4.71 -11.02
N ARG A 264 12.44 -5.48 -10.05
CA ARG A 264 13.37 -6.61 -10.29
C ARG A 264 12.71 -7.74 -11.10
N ALA A 265 11.45 -8.04 -10.83
CA ALA A 265 10.70 -9.08 -11.53
C ALA A 265 10.37 -8.64 -12.97
N ALA A 266 9.95 -7.38 -13.17
CA ALA A 266 9.69 -6.84 -14.49
C ALA A 266 10.94 -6.80 -15.37
N ALA A 267 12.09 -6.40 -14.80
CA ALA A 267 13.35 -6.34 -15.54
C ALA A 267 13.90 -7.73 -15.91
N SER A 268 13.74 -8.72 -15.04
CA SER A 268 14.25 -10.08 -15.29
C SER A 268 13.28 -10.98 -16.07
N GLY A 269 12.00 -10.64 -16.10
CA GLY A 269 10.94 -11.52 -16.61
C GLY A 269 10.69 -12.76 -15.74
N GLN A 270 11.29 -12.84 -14.55
CA GLN A 270 11.21 -13.98 -13.65
C GLN A 270 10.54 -13.60 -12.33
N ALA A 271 10.04 -14.60 -11.61
CA ALA A 271 9.53 -14.42 -10.26
C ALA A 271 10.71 -14.13 -9.30
N VAL A 272 10.57 -13.08 -8.49
CA VAL A 272 11.49 -12.72 -7.41
C VAL A 272 10.94 -13.30 -6.11
N GLN A 273 11.80 -13.99 -5.33
CA GLN A 273 11.47 -14.43 -3.97
C GLN A 273 11.88 -13.34 -2.97
N LEU A 274 11.07 -13.16 -1.93
CA LEU A 274 11.32 -12.24 -0.81
C LEU A 274 11.78 -13.05 0.40
N ALA A 275 12.63 -12.45 1.23
CA ALA A 275 13.27 -13.11 2.38
C ALA A 275 12.39 -13.08 3.65
#